data_AF-A0A3M4LJF1-F1
#
_entry.id   AF-A0A3M4LJF1-F1
#
_cell.length_a   1.000
_cell.length_b   1.000
_cell.length_c   1.000
_cell.angle_alpha   90.00
_cell.angle_beta   90.00
_cell.angle_gamma   90.00
#
_symmetry.space_group_name_H-M   'P 1'
#
loop_
_entity.id
_entity.type
_entity.pdbx_description
1 polymer ?
#
loop_
_entity_poly.entity_id
_entity_poly.type
_entity_poly.pdbx_seq_one_letter_code
_entity_poly.pdbx_strand_id
1 'polypeptide(L)'
;MKQNWHPDSGSRREYSLMIQQTPSPCLLKGRDILNWKIKTLAKSPKEIMIAQSIFAAIHLTGSSIFIWGGWKVFLKNPPLLAGLILALGGVLAYFIGLLIRQKTIYNL
;
A
#
# COMPACT_ATOMS: atom_id res chain seq x y z
N MET A 1 -33.35 1.01 72.79
CA MET A 1 -34.00 1.09 71.45
C MET A 1 -32.89 1.23 70.42
N LYS A 2 -32.70 0.22 69.56
CA LYS A 2 -31.59 0.09 68.60
C LYS A 2 -31.97 0.82 67.31
N GLN A 3 -31.11 1.67 66.77
CA GLN A 3 -31.21 2.12 65.37
C GLN A 3 -29.81 2.00 64.73
N ASN A 4 -29.66 0.96 63.91
CA ASN A 4 -28.54 0.76 63.00
C ASN A 4 -28.70 1.73 61.82
N TRP A 5 -27.68 2.51 61.48
CA TRP A 5 -27.56 3.11 60.15
C TRP A 5 -26.21 2.76 59.55
N HIS A 6 -26.29 2.13 58.39
CA HIS A 6 -25.20 1.57 57.59
C HIS A 6 -24.66 2.67 56.66
N PRO A 7 -23.34 2.84 56.47
CA PRO A 7 -22.83 3.86 55.57
C PRO A 7 -23.01 3.37 54.12
N ASP A 8 -23.68 4.18 53.31
CA ASP A 8 -23.84 3.92 51.88
C ASP A 8 -22.54 4.31 51.15
N SER A 9 -21.90 3.33 50.54
CA SER A 9 -20.53 3.41 49.98
C SER A 9 -20.53 3.60 48.46
N GLY A 10 -21.56 4.27 47.95
CA GLY A 10 -21.91 4.25 46.53
C GLY A 10 -21.52 5.46 45.69
N SER A 11 -20.84 6.50 46.22
CA SER A 11 -20.68 7.74 45.43
C SER A 11 -19.28 7.97 44.85
N ARG A 12 -18.19 7.51 45.50
CA ARG A 12 -16.82 7.95 45.11
C ARG A 12 -16.23 7.30 43.84
N ARG A 13 -16.89 6.31 43.24
CA ARG A 13 -16.35 5.57 42.07
C ARG A 13 -16.90 6.01 40.71
N GLU A 14 -17.97 6.78 40.66
CA GLU A 14 -18.59 7.16 39.37
C GLU A 14 -17.94 8.39 38.72
N TYR A 15 -17.21 9.23 39.45
CA TYR A 15 -16.61 10.44 38.86
C TYR A 15 -15.24 10.21 38.20
N SER A 16 -14.53 9.12 38.55
CA SER A 16 -13.21 8.85 37.94
C SER A 16 -13.29 8.15 36.58
N LEU A 17 -14.43 7.56 36.23
CA LEU A 17 -14.56 6.76 35.00
C LEU A 17 -15.12 7.54 33.80
N MET A 18 -15.60 8.77 34.01
CA MET A 18 -16.10 9.65 32.94
C MET A 18 -15.05 10.64 32.37
N ILE A 19 -13.77 10.52 32.75
CA ILE A 19 -12.67 11.32 32.19
C ILE A 19 -11.69 10.46 31.36
N GLN A 20 -12.04 9.22 31.00
CA GLN A 20 -11.60 8.73 29.70
C GLN A 20 -12.53 9.37 28.68
N GLN A 21 -12.10 10.51 28.14
CA GLN A 21 -12.68 11.11 26.94
C GLN A 21 -12.90 10.01 25.91
N THR A 22 -14.14 9.52 25.82
CA THR A 22 -14.58 8.74 24.68
C THR A 22 -14.32 9.65 23.48
N PRO A 23 -13.46 9.25 22.53
CA PRO A 23 -13.28 10.02 21.31
C PRO A 23 -14.66 10.22 20.74
N SER A 24 -15.01 11.45 20.39
CA SER A 24 -16.33 11.78 19.85
C SER A 24 -16.70 10.74 18.77
N PRO A 25 -17.96 10.26 18.70
CA PRO A 25 -18.36 9.25 17.71
C PRO A 25 -17.97 9.64 16.29
N CYS A 26 -17.88 10.95 16.00
CA CYS A 26 -17.40 11.52 14.75
C CYS A 26 -15.90 11.31 14.50
N LEU A 27 -15.04 11.36 15.53
CA LEU A 27 -13.59 11.11 15.42
C LEU A 27 -13.30 9.62 15.20
N LEU A 28 -14.01 8.74 15.91
CA LEU A 28 -13.96 7.29 15.64
C LEU A 28 -14.42 6.99 14.20
N LYS A 29 -15.59 7.51 13.80
CA LYS A 29 -16.11 7.34 12.44
C LYS A 29 -15.16 7.88 11.36
N GLY A 30 -14.50 9.01 11.61
CA GLY A 30 -13.47 9.54 10.70
C GLY A 30 -12.22 8.66 10.62
N ARG A 31 -11.77 8.11 11.74
CA ARG A 31 -10.63 7.17 11.81
C ARG A 31 -10.97 5.85 11.11
N ASP A 32 -12.20 5.37 11.25
CA ASP A 32 -12.68 4.13 10.64
C ASP A 32 -12.86 4.29 9.12
N ILE A 33 -13.36 5.45 8.67
CA ILE A 33 -13.44 5.80 7.24
C ILE A 33 -12.05 5.94 6.63
N LEU A 34 -11.11 6.62 7.30
CA LEU A 34 -9.73 6.74 6.85
C LEU A 34 -9.03 5.38 6.82
N ASN A 35 -9.22 4.56 7.86
CA ASN A 35 -8.71 3.20 7.93
C ASN A 35 -9.28 2.35 6.78
N TRP A 36 -10.59 2.38 6.55
CA TRP A 36 -11.22 1.73 5.40
C TRP A 36 -10.62 2.25 4.09
N LYS A 37 -10.48 3.57 3.93
CA LYS A 37 -9.96 4.17 2.70
C LYS A 37 -8.50 3.79 2.43
N ILE A 38 -7.67 3.78 3.47
CA ILE A 38 -6.28 3.30 3.43
C ILE A 38 -6.26 1.80 3.10
N LYS A 39 -7.16 1.01 3.68
CA LYS A 39 -7.29 -0.43 3.42
C LYS A 39 -7.83 -0.75 2.02
N THR A 40 -8.62 0.15 1.41
CA THR A 40 -9.10 0.03 0.02
C THR A 40 -8.11 0.58 -1.01
N LEU A 41 -7.29 1.56 -0.64
CA LEU A 41 -6.23 2.10 -1.49
C LEU A 41 -4.99 1.19 -1.47
N ALA A 42 -4.70 0.56 -0.34
CA ALA A 42 -3.66 -0.44 -0.20
C ALA A 42 -4.19 -1.79 -0.70
N LYS A 43 -4.25 -1.93 -2.04
CA LYS A 43 -4.37 -3.26 -2.67
C LYS A 43 -3.34 -4.19 -2.02
N SER A 44 -3.70 -5.45 -1.80
CA SER A 44 -2.83 -6.32 -0.99
C SER A 44 -1.43 -6.40 -1.61
N PRO A 45 -0.38 -6.47 -0.78
CA PRO A 45 1.01 -6.50 -1.24
C PRO A 45 1.26 -7.51 -2.36
N LYS A 46 0.69 -8.70 -2.19
CA LYS A 46 0.74 -9.80 -3.14
C LYS A 46 0.08 -9.44 -4.46
N GLU A 47 -1.09 -8.79 -4.43
CA GLU A 47 -1.77 -8.36 -5.64
C GLU A 47 -1.00 -7.27 -6.41
N ILE A 48 -0.27 -6.41 -5.72
CA ILE A 48 0.60 -5.41 -6.37
C ILE A 48 1.80 -6.10 -7.03
N MET A 49 2.44 -7.05 -6.35
CA MET A 49 3.54 -7.84 -6.93
C MET A 49 3.10 -8.63 -8.17
N ILE A 50 1.91 -9.24 -8.15
CA ILE A 50 1.34 -9.96 -9.30
C ILE A 50 1.10 -9.00 -10.46
N ALA A 51 0.46 -7.84 -10.21
CA ALA A 51 0.22 -6.85 -11.24
C ALA A 51 1.53 -6.34 -11.87
N GLN A 52 2.54 -6.02 -11.05
CA GLN A 52 3.86 -5.61 -11.54
C GLN A 52 4.54 -6.71 -12.38
N SER A 53 4.41 -7.97 -11.98
CA SER A 53 4.94 -9.10 -12.73
C SER A 53 4.27 -9.23 -14.10
N ILE A 54 2.95 -9.06 -14.17
CA ILE A 54 2.19 -9.06 -15.43
C ILE A 54 2.63 -7.89 -16.32
N PHE A 55 2.75 -6.68 -15.76
CA PHE A 55 3.23 -5.52 -16.51
C PHE A 55 4.64 -5.72 -17.04
N ALA A 56 5.55 -6.31 -16.26
CA ALA A 56 6.90 -6.62 -16.70
C ALA A 56 6.90 -7.64 -17.86
N ALA A 57 6.06 -8.68 -17.78
CA ALA A 57 5.92 -9.67 -18.85
C ALA A 57 5.36 -9.06 -20.15
N ILE A 58 4.34 -8.20 -20.05
CA ILE A 58 3.79 -7.45 -21.19
C ILE A 58 4.85 -6.53 -21.77
N HIS A 59 5.61 -5.81 -20.93
CA HIS A 59 6.68 -4.91 -21.36
C HIS A 59 7.75 -5.66 -22.16
N LEU A 60 8.24 -6.80 -21.65
CA LEU A 60 9.22 -7.64 -22.35
C LEU A 60 8.68 -8.18 -23.68
N THR A 61 7.44 -8.66 -23.67
CA THR A 61 6.80 -9.24 -24.87
C THR A 61 6.57 -8.18 -25.94
N GLY A 62 5.96 -7.04 -25.57
CA GLY A 62 5.71 -5.93 -26.48
C GLY A 62 7.00 -5.33 -27.02
N SER A 63 8.03 -5.19 -26.18
CA SER A 63 9.36 -4.74 -26.59
C SER A 63 10.00 -5.68 -27.60
N SER A 64 9.90 -7.00 -27.38
CA SER A 64 10.46 -8.00 -28.29
C SER A 64 9.78 -7.96 -29.66
N ILE A 65 8.45 -7.86 -29.69
CA ILE A 65 7.67 -7.72 -30.93
C ILE A 65 8.01 -6.42 -31.65
N PHE A 66 8.13 -5.31 -30.91
CA PHE A 66 8.47 -4.00 -31.49
C PHE A 66 9.87 -3.98 -32.09
N ILE A 67 10.87 -4.53 -31.40
CA ILE A 67 12.25 -4.64 -31.89
C ILE A 67 12.30 -5.56 -33.12
N TRP A 68 11.60 -6.69 -33.08
CA TRP A 68 11.50 -7.61 -34.20
C TRP A 68 10.88 -6.94 -35.44
N GLY A 69 9.74 -6.27 -35.29
CA GLY A 69 9.05 -5.58 -36.38
C GLY A 69 9.87 -4.41 -36.96
N GLY A 70 10.62 -3.70 -36.11
CA GLY A 70 11.47 -2.58 -36.52
C GLY A 70 12.90 -2.96 -36.92
N TRP A 71 13.26 -4.25 -36.94
CA TRP A 71 14.66 -4.72 -37.01
C TRP A 71 15.48 -4.04 -38.12
N LYS A 72 14.91 -3.89 -39.33
CA LYS A 72 15.60 -3.23 -40.46
C LYS A 72 15.90 -1.75 -40.20
N VAL A 73 15.01 -1.03 -39.53
CA VAL A 73 15.19 0.39 -39.17
C VAL A 73 16.27 0.54 -38.10
N PHE A 74 16.26 -0.36 -37.11
CA PHE A 74 17.25 -0.39 -36.03
C PHE A 74 18.65 -0.74 -36.52
N LEU A 75 18.79 -1.68 -37.46
CA LEU A 75 20.07 -1.99 -38.10
C LEU A 75 20.64 -0.80 -38.89
N LYS A 76 19.76 0.01 -39.51
CA LYS A 76 20.17 1.21 -40.25
C LYS A 76 20.58 2.36 -39.33
N ASN A 77 20.03 2.41 -38.10
CA ASN A 77 20.32 3.45 -37.12
C ASN A 77 20.62 2.83 -35.74
N PRO A 78 21.81 2.25 -35.52
CA PRO A 78 22.17 1.58 -34.27
C PRO A 78 22.03 2.43 -33.00
N PRO A 79 22.32 3.75 -33.00
CA PRO A 79 22.11 4.58 -31.82
C PRO A 79 20.65 4.65 -31.36
N LEU A 80 19.69 4.56 -32.29
CA LEU A 80 18.27 4.54 -31.98
C LEU A 80 17.90 3.25 -31.23
N LEU A 81 18.43 2.11 -31.66
CA LEU A 81 18.26 0.84 -30.96
C LEU A 81 18.87 0.88 -29.56
N ALA A 82 20.07 1.45 -29.42
CA ALA A 82 20.72 1.60 -28.11
C ALA A 82 19.89 2.48 -27.16
N GLY A 83 19.38 3.61 -27.64
CA GLY A 83 18.48 4.49 -26.87
C GLY A 83 17.18 3.80 -26.47
N LEU A 84 16.60 3.00 -27.37
CA LEU A 84 15.42 2.19 -27.07
C LEU A 84 15.70 1.14 -26.00
N ILE A 85 16.79 0.37 -26.12
CA ILE A 85 17.18 -0.63 -25.11
C ILE A 85 17.41 0.03 -23.76
N LEU A 86 18.06 1.20 -23.72
CA LEU A 86 18.30 1.95 -22.50
C LEU A 86 16.97 2.39 -21.85
N ALA A 87 16.03 2.93 -22.64
CA ALA A 87 14.72 3.33 -22.15
C ALA A 87 13.91 2.14 -21.61
N LEU A 88 13.87 1.04 -22.36
CA LEU A 88 13.18 -0.19 -21.96
C LEU A 88 13.79 -0.82 -20.70
N GLY A 89 15.12 -0.82 -20.61
CA GLY A 89 15.87 -1.29 -19.45
C GLY A 89 15.63 -0.41 -18.22
N GLY A 90 15.55 0.91 -18.38
CA GLY A 90 15.20 1.83 -17.29
C GLY A 90 13.82 1.56 -16.70
N VAL A 91 12.82 1.33 -17.57
CA VAL A 91 11.47 0.96 -17.12
C VAL A 91 11.48 -0.38 -16.38
N LEU A 92 12.23 -1.37 -16.87
CA LEU A 92 12.36 -2.66 -16.20
C LEU A 92 13.07 -2.53 -14.84
N ALA A 93 14.15 -1.75 -14.77
CA ALA A 93 14.88 -1.49 -13.54
C ALA A 93 13.99 -0.80 -12.49
N TYR A 94 13.12 0.12 -12.90
CA TYR A 94 12.13 0.73 -12.03
C TYR A 94 11.19 -0.32 -11.41
N PHE A 95 10.64 -1.24 -12.20
CA PHE A 95 9.78 -2.31 -11.67
C PHE A 95 10.53 -3.25 -10.72
N ILE A 96 11.78 -3.60 -11.03
CA ILE A 96 12.61 -4.43 -10.15
C ILE A 96 12.85 -3.71 -8.81
N GLY A 97 13.17 -2.42 -8.84
CA GLY A 97 13.33 -1.60 -7.63
C GLY A 97 12.06 -1.56 -6.77
N LEU A 98 10.89 -1.46 -7.41
CA LEU A 98 9.60 -1.55 -6.71
C LEU A 98 9.40 -2.92 -6.06
N LEU A 99 9.72 -4.02 -6.76
CA LEU A 99 9.59 -5.38 -6.20
C LEU A 99 10.50 -5.59 -4.98
N ILE A 100 11.74 -5.09 -5.03
CA ILE A 100 12.67 -5.15 -3.89
C ILE A 100 12.11 -4.36 -2.70
N ARG A 101 11.57 -3.16 -2.96
CA ARG A 101 10.92 -2.34 -1.93
C ARG A 101 9.69 -3.02 -1.32
N GLN A 102 8.88 -3.71 -2.13
CA GLN A 102 7.75 -4.46 -1.59
C GLN A 102 8.24 -5.65 -0.75
N LYS A 103 9.20 -6.43 -1.25
CA LYS A 103 9.75 -7.57 -0.52
C LYS A 103 10.32 -7.17 0.85
N THR A 104 10.99 -6.02 0.95
CA THR A 104 11.54 -5.52 2.23
C THR A 104 10.47 -5.09 3.23
N ILE A 105 9.33 -4.56 2.80
CA ILE A 105 8.23 -4.14 3.69
C ILE A 105 7.42 -5.35 4.20
N TYR A 106 7.28 -6.41 3.40
CA TYR A 106 6.42 -7.56 3.72
C TYR A 106 7.16 -8.81 4.19
N ASN A 107 8.50 -8.77 4.26
CA ASN A 107 9.35 -9.87 4.72
C ASN A 107 10.04 -9.53 6.06
N LEU A 108 9.27 -8.99 7.00
CA LEU A 108 9.62 -8.79 8.41
C LEU A 108 8.77 -9.75 9.27
#